data_AF-A0AAV1LFQ7-F1
#
_entry.id   AF-A0AAV1LFQ7-F1
#
_cell.length_a   1.000
_cell.length_b   1.000
_cell.length_c   1.000
_cell.angle_alpha   90.00
_cell.angle_beta   90.00
_cell.angle_gamma   90.00
#
_symmetry.space_group_name_H-M   'P 1'
#
loop_
_entity.id
_entity.type
_entity.pdbx_description
1 polymer ?
#
loop_
_entity_poly.entity_id
_entity_poly.type
_entity_poly.pdbx_seq_one_letter_code
_entity_poly.pdbx_strand_id
1 'polypeptide(L)'
;MDSKIVIFICMFGVACASVLAPAPVVAARVDALPQYSYGYDVQDSLTGDYKGHQENRNGDLVTGSYSVVDPDGTRRIVDYSADPLNGFNAVVRREPLVVATPARVVAPAPLAPAPVLARAPLVAPAPAPYLAPAPAPYLAPRLPSPYYYY
;
A
#
# COMPACT_ATOMS: atom_id res chain seq x y z
N MET A 1 -16.41 -87.03 -50.15
CA MET A 1 -16.17 -85.76 -49.45
C MET A 1 -14.71 -85.75 -49.07
N ASP A 2 -13.93 -85.04 -49.87
CA ASP A 2 -12.57 -85.47 -50.18
C ASP A 2 -11.60 -84.61 -49.38
N SER A 3 -10.83 -85.25 -48.49
CA SER A 3 -9.90 -84.62 -47.55
C SER A 3 -8.80 -83.74 -48.19
N LYS A 4 -8.78 -83.64 -49.53
CA LYS A 4 -7.84 -82.84 -50.32
C LYS A 4 -8.30 -81.39 -50.50
N ILE A 5 -9.60 -81.09 -50.32
CA ILE A 5 -10.13 -79.71 -50.48
C ILE A 5 -9.94 -78.86 -49.22
N VAL A 6 -9.92 -79.46 -48.03
CA VAL A 6 -9.79 -78.70 -46.76
C VAL A 6 -8.37 -78.18 -46.52
N ILE A 7 -7.35 -78.86 -47.04
CA ILE A 7 -5.94 -78.50 -46.79
C ILE A 7 -5.50 -77.28 -47.60
N PHE A 8 -6.15 -76.98 -48.74
CA PHE A 8 -5.73 -75.89 -49.62
C PHE A 8 -6.11 -74.48 -49.11
N ILE A 9 -7.07 -74.38 -48.17
CA ILE A 9 -7.50 -73.10 -47.59
C ILE A 9 -6.57 -72.65 -46.44
N CYS A 10 -5.76 -73.54 -45.85
CA CYS A 10 -4.89 -73.20 -44.73
C CYS A 10 -3.53 -72.57 -45.11
N MET A 11 -3.16 -72.53 -46.40
CA MET A 11 -1.80 -72.17 -46.84
C MET A 11 -1.70 -70.84 -47.62
N PHE A 12 -2.70 -69.97 -47.56
CA PHE A 12 -2.66 -68.63 -48.16
C PHE A 12 -2.84 -67.48 -47.17
N GLY A 13 -2.80 -67.76 -45.86
CA GLY A 13 -2.99 -66.75 -44.79
C GLY A 13 -1.69 -66.21 -44.18
N VAL A 14 -0.51 -66.55 -44.70
CA VAL A 14 0.78 -66.13 -44.12
C VAL A 14 1.63 -65.45 -45.16
N ALA A 15 1.31 -64.20 -45.48
CA ALA A 15 2.26 -63.30 -46.09
C ALA A 15 1.94 -61.86 -45.66
N CYS A 16 2.98 -61.17 -45.21
CA CYS A 16 3.02 -59.75 -44.83
C CYS A 16 2.60 -59.41 -43.39
N ALA A 17 3.24 -60.03 -42.40
CA ALA A 17 3.62 -59.26 -41.21
C ALA A 17 4.92 -58.52 -41.56
N SER A 18 4.81 -57.26 -41.99
CA SER A 18 5.98 -56.39 -42.04
C SER A 18 6.53 -56.28 -40.62
N VAL A 19 7.77 -56.72 -40.42
CA VAL A 19 8.52 -56.42 -39.20
C VAL A 19 8.68 -54.91 -39.18
N LEU A 20 7.81 -54.22 -38.44
CA LEU A 20 8.01 -52.82 -38.11
C LEU A 20 9.30 -52.79 -37.29
N ALA A 21 10.38 -52.27 -37.88
CA ALA A 21 11.60 -52.01 -37.13
C ALA A 21 11.22 -51.16 -35.90
N PRO A 22 11.70 -51.48 -34.69
CA PRO A 22 11.45 -50.62 -33.55
C PRO A 22 11.97 -49.23 -33.89
N ALA A 23 11.10 -48.23 -33.76
CA ALA A 23 11.51 -46.84 -33.92
C ALA A 23 12.72 -46.57 -33.02
N PRO A 24 13.73 -45.81 -33.46
CA PRO A 24 14.87 -45.50 -32.62
C PRO A 24 14.34 -44.83 -31.36
N VAL A 25 14.50 -45.53 -30.22
CA VAL A 25 14.27 -44.93 -28.91
C VAL A 25 15.37 -43.89 -28.77
N VAL A 26 15.03 -42.63 -29.03
CA VAL A 26 15.91 -41.52 -28.68
C VAL A 26 16.08 -41.63 -27.19
N ALA A 27 17.25 -42.10 -26.75
CA ALA A 27 17.60 -42.09 -25.34
C ALA A 27 17.41 -40.65 -24.86
N ALA A 28 16.44 -40.44 -23.98
CA ALA A 28 16.26 -39.14 -23.35
C ALA A 28 17.61 -38.77 -22.76
N ARG A 29 18.16 -37.62 -23.17
CA ARG A 29 19.39 -37.11 -22.57
C ARG A 29 19.06 -36.78 -21.12
N VAL A 30 19.42 -37.69 -20.22
CA VAL A 30 19.36 -37.45 -18.79
C VAL A 30 20.47 -36.46 -18.48
N ASP A 31 20.09 -35.25 -18.08
CA ASP A 31 21.03 -34.30 -17.53
C ASP A 31 21.52 -34.83 -16.17
N ALA A 32 22.84 -34.99 -16.03
CA ALA A 32 23.44 -35.47 -14.80
C ALA A 32 23.38 -34.43 -13.67
N LEU A 33 23.15 -33.15 -14.01
CA LEU A 33 23.02 -32.07 -13.04
C LEU A 33 21.91 -31.10 -13.48
N PRO A 34 20.62 -31.49 -13.39
CA PRO A 34 19.52 -30.67 -13.85
C PRO A 34 19.47 -29.34 -13.10
N GLN A 35 19.35 -28.25 -13.85
CA GLN A 35 19.30 -26.90 -13.32
C GLN A 35 18.12 -26.13 -13.90
N TYR A 36 17.40 -25.43 -13.03
CA TYR A 36 16.40 -24.46 -13.45
C TYR A 36 16.21 -23.41 -12.36
N SER A 37 15.70 -22.24 -12.76
CA SER A 37 15.17 -21.25 -11.83
C SER A 37 13.93 -20.62 -12.45
N TYR A 38 12.87 -20.49 -11.67
CA TYR A 38 11.65 -19.79 -12.09
C TYR A 38 11.00 -19.10 -10.93
N GLY A 39 10.11 -18.16 -11.24
CA GLY A 39 9.25 -17.53 -10.26
C GLY A 39 8.15 -16.72 -10.91
N TYR A 40 7.13 -16.39 -10.12
CA TYR A 40 6.03 -15.52 -10.50
C TYR A 40 5.59 -14.69 -9.31
N ASP A 41 4.91 -13.59 -9.61
CA ASP A 41 4.33 -12.68 -8.64
C ASP A 41 2.98 -12.17 -9.16
N VAL A 42 2.00 -12.10 -8.27
CA VAL A 42 0.64 -11.64 -8.53
C VAL A 42 0.32 -10.55 -7.52
N GLN A 43 -0.01 -9.36 -8.03
CA GLN A 43 -0.43 -8.20 -7.25
C GLN A 43 -1.71 -7.63 -7.87
N ASP A 44 -2.84 -8.24 -7.55
CA ASP A 44 -4.14 -7.81 -8.06
C ASP A 44 -4.97 -7.15 -6.96
N SER A 45 -4.99 -5.82 -6.98
CA SER A 45 -5.77 -5.02 -6.03
C SER A 45 -7.29 -5.12 -6.23
N LEU A 46 -7.77 -5.54 -7.41
CA LEU A 46 -9.20 -5.68 -7.68
C LEU A 46 -9.76 -6.96 -7.06
N THR A 47 -9.06 -8.08 -7.22
CA THR A 47 -9.46 -9.37 -6.64
C THR A 47 -8.94 -9.57 -5.21
N GLY A 48 -7.94 -8.77 -4.80
CA GLY A 48 -7.24 -8.93 -3.53
C GLY A 48 -6.21 -10.08 -3.57
N ASP A 49 -5.83 -10.53 -4.76
CA ASP A 49 -4.90 -11.63 -4.92
C ASP A 49 -3.45 -11.15 -4.83
N TYR A 50 -2.80 -11.54 -3.75
CA TYR A 50 -1.40 -11.26 -3.48
C TYR A 50 -0.69 -12.58 -3.19
N LYS A 51 0.10 -13.04 -4.16
CA LYS A 51 0.91 -14.25 -4.02
C LYS A 51 2.16 -14.18 -4.87
N GLY A 52 3.18 -14.89 -4.44
CA GLY A 52 4.41 -15.02 -5.20
C GLY A 52 5.07 -16.35 -4.93
N HIS A 53 5.89 -16.80 -5.86
CA HIS A 53 6.61 -18.06 -5.76
C HIS A 53 7.93 -17.95 -6.51
N GLN A 54 8.96 -18.57 -5.97
CA GLN A 54 10.24 -18.76 -6.64
C GLN A 54 10.81 -20.13 -6.27
N GLU A 55 11.49 -20.75 -7.23
CA GLU A 55 12.16 -22.02 -7.05
C GLU A 55 13.44 -22.06 -7.86
N ASN A 56 14.47 -22.65 -7.28
CA ASN A 56 15.74 -22.94 -7.91
C ASN A 56 16.09 -24.41 -7.67
N ARG A 57 16.51 -25.08 -8.74
CA ARG A 57 17.07 -26.42 -8.69
C ARG A 57 18.51 -26.41 -9.15
N ASN A 58 19.35 -27.09 -8.39
CA ASN A 58 20.72 -27.39 -8.74
C ASN A 58 21.03 -28.86 -8.44
N GLY A 59 21.01 -29.70 -9.48
CA GLY A 59 21.17 -31.14 -9.33
C GLY A 59 20.01 -31.75 -8.56
N ASP A 60 20.31 -32.33 -7.39
CA ASP A 60 19.33 -32.95 -6.50
C ASP A 60 18.80 -32.00 -5.41
N LEU A 61 19.34 -30.79 -5.31
CA LEU A 61 18.88 -29.77 -4.38
C LEU A 61 17.84 -28.87 -5.05
N VAL A 62 16.65 -28.81 -4.47
CA VAL A 62 15.62 -27.82 -4.80
C VAL A 62 15.46 -26.88 -3.61
N THR A 63 15.41 -25.58 -3.85
CA THR A 63 15.13 -24.57 -2.84
C THR A 63 14.17 -23.54 -3.39
N GLY A 64 13.33 -22.98 -2.53
CA GLY A 64 12.45 -21.91 -2.98
C GLY A 64 11.62 -21.34 -1.85
N SER A 65 10.75 -20.41 -2.22
CA SER A 65 9.75 -19.88 -1.31
C SER A 65 8.45 -19.55 -2.03
N TYR A 66 7.33 -19.70 -1.35
CA TYR A 66 6.06 -19.13 -1.81
C TYR A 66 5.45 -18.25 -0.73
N SER A 67 4.62 -17.31 -1.16
CA SER A 67 3.82 -16.49 -0.27
C SER A 67 2.39 -16.34 -0.76
N VAL A 68 1.46 -16.28 0.18
CA VAL A 68 0.03 -16.07 -0.08
C VAL A 68 -0.55 -15.24 1.05
N VAL A 69 -1.42 -14.30 0.71
CA VAL A 69 -2.26 -13.60 1.69
C VAL A 69 -3.44 -14.50 2.04
N ASP A 70 -3.48 -14.98 3.27
CA ASP A 70 -4.57 -15.80 3.79
C ASP A 70 -5.81 -14.90 4.10
N PRO A 71 -7.03 -15.46 4.15
CA PRO A 71 -8.27 -14.69 4.40
C PRO A 71 -8.33 -13.97 5.75
N ASP A 72 -7.47 -14.36 6.69
CA ASP A 72 -7.33 -13.73 8.01
C ASP A 72 -6.52 -12.41 7.96
N GLY A 73 -6.05 -12.00 6.78
CA GLY A 73 -5.25 -10.79 6.61
C GLY A 73 -3.79 -10.96 7.03
N THR A 74 -3.31 -12.19 7.14
CA THR A 74 -1.88 -12.50 7.31
C THR A 74 -1.26 -12.97 5.99
N ARG A 75 0.00 -12.62 5.78
CA ARG A 75 0.82 -13.18 4.71
C ARG A 75 1.54 -14.41 5.26
N ARG A 76 1.23 -15.56 4.69
CA ARG A 76 1.97 -16.80 4.92
C ARG A 76 3.13 -16.86 3.94
N ILE A 77 4.34 -17.05 4.45
CA ILE A 77 5.56 -17.31 3.69
C ILE A 77 6.02 -18.71 4.05
N VAL A 78 6.35 -19.51 3.04
CA VAL A 78 6.94 -20.83 3.22
C VAL A 78 8.23 -20.89 2.47
N ASP A 79 9.33 -21.04 3.19
CA ASP A 79 10.65 -21.31 2.63
C ASP A 79 10.88 -22.81 2.67
N TYR A 80 11.28 -23.42 1.56
CA TYR A 80 11.42 -24.86 1.46
C TYR A 80 12.73 -25.28 0.80
N SER A 81 13.17 -26.48 1.15
CA SER A 81 14.28 -27.19 0.53
C SER A 81 13.94 -28.67 0.36
N ALA A 82 14.43 -29.29 -0.70
CA ALA A 82 14.34 -30.74 -0.89
C ALA A 82 15.68 -31.28 -1.39
N ASP A 83 16.14 -32.36 -0.75
CA ASP A 83 17.35 -33.09 -1.15
C ASP A 83 17.19 -34.60 -0.83
N PRO A 84 18.04 -35.49 -1.38
CA PRO A 84 17.93 -36.94 -1.17
C PRO A 84 18.21 -37.41 0.27
N LEU A 85 18.93 -36.62 1.06
CA LEU A 85 19.36 -36.99 2.42
C LEU A 85 18.32 -36.59 3.47
N ASN A 86 17.82 -35.35 3.40
CA ASN A 86 16.90 -34.78 4.38
C ASN A 86 15.44 -34.80 3.91
N GLY A 87 15.18 -35.12 2.64
CA GLY A 87 13.86 -35.04 2.05
C GLY A 87 13.37 -33.59 1.94
N PHE A 88 12.05 -33.43 1.86
CA PHE A 88 11.41 -32.11 1.83
C PHE A 88 11.31 -31.51 3.24
N ASN A 89 11.81 -30.29 3.41
CA ASN A 89 11.74 -29.51 4.63
C ASN A 89 11.20 -28.12 4.32
N ALA A 90 10.35 -27.59 5.21
CA ALA A 90 9.76 -26.26 5.04
C ALA A 90 9.64 -25.51 6.36
N VAL A 91 9.91 -24.22 6.33
CA VAL A 91 9.72 -23.28 7.44
C VAL A 91 8.59 -22.33 7.08
N VAL A 92 7.53 -22.33 7.88
CA VAL A 92 6.35 -21.50 7.66
C VAL A 92 6.39 -20.29 8.59
N ARG A 93 6.23 -19.09 8.03
CA ARG A 93 6.13 -17.82 8.75
C ARG A 93 4.80 -17.17 8.41
N ARG A 94 4.15 -16.56 9.40
CA ARG A 94 2.95 -15.74 9.21
C ARG A 94 3.24 -14.33 9.71
N GLU A 95 3.02 -13.35 8.86
CA GLU A 95 3.22 -11.93 9.18
C GLU A 95 1.92 -11.15 8.90
N PRO A 96 1.53 -10.18 9.74
CA PRO A 96 0.37 -9.34 9.45
C PRO A 96 0.66 -8.48 8.20
N LEU A 97 -0.33 -8.28 7.34
CA LEU A 97 -0.21 -7.29 6.27
C LEU A 97 -0.15 -5.91 6.92
N VAL A 98 1.03 -5.28 6.89
CA VAL A 98 1.13 -3.84 7.19
C VAL A 98 0.49 -3.11 6.01
N VAL A 99 -0.83 -2.96 6.06
CA VAL A 99 -1.52 -1.97 5.25
C VAL A 99 -0.99 -0.64 5.74
N ALA A 100 -0.07 -0.04 4.98
CA ALA A 100 0.21 1.39 5.12
C ALA A 100 -1.10 2.10 4.80
N THR A 101 -1.96 2.28 5.81
CA THR A 101 -3.08 3.22 5.69
C THR A 101 -2.43 4.54 5.30
N PRO A 102 -2.72 5.11 4.12
CA PRO A 102 -2.32 6.47 3.86
C PRO A 102 -2.89 7.27 5.03
N ALA A 103 -2.02 7.95 5.78
CA ALA A 103 -2.42 8.77 6.90
C ALA A 103 -3.60 9.59 6.41
N ARG A 104 -4.80 9.34 6.98
CA ARG A 104 -5.96 10.17 6.68
C ARG A 104 -5.49 11.57 7.01
N VAL A 105 -5.27 12.39 5.99
CA VAL A 105 -5.07 13.82 6.18
C VAL A 105 -6.41 14.29 6.73
N VAL A 106 -6.52 14.29 8.05
CA VAL A 106 -7.60 14.94 8.76
C VAL A 106 -7.38 16.40 8.40
N ALA A 107 -8.19 16.90 7.46
CA ALA A 107 -8.25 18.32 7.19
C ALA A 107 -8.37 19.01 8.56
N PRO A 108 -7.52 20.01 8.86
CA PRO A 108 -7.61 20.71 10.14
C PRO A 108 -9.06 21.14 10.34
N ALA A 109 -9.61 20.81 11.51
CA ALA A 109 -10.97 21.19 11.86
C ALA A 109 -11.16 22.68 11.55
N PRO A 110 -12.30 23.09 10.94
CA PRO A 110 -12.56 24.50 10.72
C PRO A 110 -12.39 25.24 12.05
N LEU A 111 -11.49 26.21 12.09
CA LEU A 111 -11.38 27.13 13.21
C LEU A 111 -12.77 27.75 13.41
N ALA A 112 -13.41 27.46 14.53
CA ALA A 112 -14.63 28.14 14.90
C ALA A 112 -14.34 29.65 14.91
N PRO A 113 -15.20 30.50 14.32
CA PRO A 113 -15.00 31.93 14.37
C PRO A 113 -14.93 32.36 15.84
N ALA A 114 -13.89 33.12 16.19
CA ALA A 114 -13.73 33.67 17.53
C ALA A 114 -14.98 34.48 17.90
N PRO A 115 -15.49 34.38 19.14
CA PRO A 115 -16.63 35.16 19.56
C PRO A 115 -16.27 36.65 19.46
N VAL A 116 -16.99 37.38 18.60
CA VAL A 116 -16.90 38.83 18.55
C VAL A 116 -17.54 39.35 19.82
N LEU A 117 -16.73 39.78 20.78
CA LEU A 117 -17.21 40.50 21.96
C LEU A 117 -17.87 41.80 21.48
N ALA A 118 -19.17 41.94 21.74
CA ALA A 118 -19.90 43.17 21.46
C ALA A 118 -19.19 44.34 22.15
N ARG A 119 -18.81 45.35 21.36
CA ARG A 119 -18.18 46.57 21.89
C ARG A 119 -19.19 47.26 22.80
N ALA A 120 -18.81 47.50 24.05
CA ALA A 120 -19.62 48.24 25.00
C ALA A 120 -20.03 49.61 24.40
N PRO A 121 -21.27 50.06 24.62
CA PRO A 121 -21.73 51.33 24.07
C PRO A 121 -20.86 52.46 24.63
N LEU A 122 -20.32 53.27 23.74
CA LEU A 122 -19.57 54.47 24.12
C LEU A 122 -20.58 55.47 24.70
N VAL A 123 -20.55 55.68 26.01
CA VAL A 123 -21.34 56.73 26.65
C VAL A 123 -20.77 58.07 26.21
N ALA A 124 -21.58 58.89 25.53
CA ALA A 124 -21.17 60.22 25.13
C ALA A 124 -20.89 61.09 26.38
N PRO A 125 -19.82 61.89 26.39
CA PRO A 125 -19.56 62.81 27.50
C PRO A 125 -20.66 63.86 27.58
N ALA A 126 -21.13 64.15 28.80
CA ALA A 126 -22.13 65.18 29.05
C ALA A 126 -21.62 66.56 28.62
N PRO A 127 -22.47 67.45 28.08
CA PRO A 127 -22.06 68.79 27.68
C PRO A 127 -21.59 69.60 28.89
N ALA A 128 -20.46 70.29 28.74
CA ALA A 128 -19.93 71.17 29.77
C ALA A 128 -20.89 72.35 30.04
N PRO A 129 -21.06 72.78 31.31
CA PRO A 129 -21.89 73.92 31.63
C PRO A 129 -21.28 75.21 31.06
N TYR A 130 -22.11 76.05 30.45
CA TYR A 130 -21.69 77.36 29.95
C TYR A 130 -21.44 78.30 31.14
N LEU A 131 -20.19 78.77 31.29
CA LEU A 131 -19.82 79.84 32.22
C LEU A 131 -19.90 81.18 31.50
N ALA A 132 -20.82 82.04 31.92
CA ALA A 132 -20.88 83.40 31.43
C ALA A 132 -19.61 84.17 31.85
N PRO A 133 -19.03 85.02 30.98
CA PRO A 133 -17.86 85.82 31.31
C PRO A 133 -18.19 86.86 32.39
N ALA A 134 -17.28 87.03 33.34
CA ALA A 134 -17.42 88.01 34.42
C ALA A 134 -17.33 89.46 33.88
N PRO A 135 -18.12 90.42 34.42
CA PRO A 135 -18.08 91.81 33.98
C PRO A 135 -16.74 92.45 34.32
N ALA A 136 -16.18 93.22 33.38
CA ALA A 136 -14.92 93.94 33.56
C ALA A 136 -15.08 95.06 34.61
N PRO A 137 -14.10 95.25 35.52
CA PRO A 137 -14.17 96.34 36.50
C PRO A 137 -13.95 97.70 35.82
N TYR A 138 -14.81 98.66 36.13
CA TYR A 138 -14.61 100.06 35.76
C TYR A 138 -13.43 100.65 36.55
N LEU A 139 -12.43 101.18 35.82
CA LEU A 139 -11.30 101.93 36.40
C LEU A 139 -11.73 103.39 36.62
N ALA A 140 -11.76 103.81 37.89
CA ALA A 140 -11.97 105.21 38.24
C ALA A 140 -10.69 106.05 37.97
N PRO A 141 -10.80 107.30 37.49
CA PRO A 141 -9.65 108.19 37.32
C PRO A 141 -8.96 108.50 38.66
N ARG A 142 -7.63 108.35 38.72
CA ARG A 142 -6.82 108.78 39.88
C ARG A 142 -6.70 110.31 39.90
N LEU A 143 -7.07 110.93 41.02
CA LEU A 143 -6.79 112.34 41.29
C LEU A 143 -5.29 112.52 41.66
N PRO A 144 -4.65 113.63 41.25
CA PRO A 144 -3.27 113.92 41.63
C PRO A 144 -3.14 114.30 43.12
N SER A 145 -2.06 113.85 43.75
CA SER A 145 -1.72 114.10 45.16
C SER A 145 -1.20 115.52 45.38
N PRO A 146 -1.58 116.22 46.47
CA PRO A 146 -1.02 117.53 46.81
C PRO A 146 0.40 117.42 47.41
N TYR A 147 1.25 118.39 47.05
CA TYR A 147 2.62 118.59 47.54
C TYR A 147 2.66 119.10 49.00
N TYR A 148 3.66 118.70 49.78
CA TYR A 148 4.04 119.35 51.05
C TYR A 148 5.47 119.92 50.97
N TYR A 149 5.66 121.09 51.58
CA TYR A 149 6.89 121.89 51.67
C TYR A 149 7.78 121.48 52.85
N TYR A 150 9.09 121.71 52.71
CA TYR A 150 9.98 122.33 53.70
C TYR A 150 10.99 123.24 52.98
#